data_AF-A0A9W8B877-F1
#
_entry.id   AF-A0A9W8B877-F1
#
_cell.length_a   1.000
_cell.length_b   1.000
_cell.length_c   1.000
_cell.angle_alpha   90.00
_cell.angle_beta   90.00
_cell.angle_gamma   90.00
#
_symmetry.space_group_name_H-M   'P 1'
#
loop_
_entity.id
_entity.type
_entity.pdbx_description
1 polymer ?
#
loop_
_entity_poly.entity_id
_entity_poly.type
_entity_poly.pdbx_seq_one_letter_code
_entity_poly.pdbx_strand_id
1 'polypeptide(L)' 'RSPTLPFGAGRHRCIGEQFAYVQIKTILYVLLNRFDFSLDPKRGMPERNYQSMVVLPE' A
#
# COMPACT_ATOMS: atom_id res chain seq x y z
N ARG A 1 11.84 18.02 -10.18
CA ARG A 1 10.66 17.15 -10.39
C ARG A 1 10.80 15.96 -9.43
N SER A 2 9.81 15.69 -8.57
CA SER A 2 9.85 14.50 -7.72
C SER A 2 9.76 13.25 -8.60
N PRO A 3 10.66 12.25 -8.46
CA PRO A 3 10.65 11.03 -9.26
C PRO A 3 9.47 10.09 -8.95
N THR A 4 8.73 10.33 -7.85
CA THR A 4 7.58 9.51 -7.45
C THR A 4 6.28 10.33 -7.41
N LEU A 5 5.22 9.81 -8.04
CA LEU A 5 3.88 10.40 -8.11
C LEU A 5 2.78 9.38 -7.76
N PRO A 6 2.81 8.76 -6.57
CA PRO A 6 1.85 7.70 -6.19
C PRO A 6 0.40 8.18 -6.09
N PHE A 7 0.19 9.48 -5.87
CA PHE A 7 -1.12 10.13 -5.76
C PHE A 7 -1.39 11.10 -6.92
N GLY A 8 -0.62 10.99 -8.01
CA GLY A 8 -0.72 11.88 -9.17
C GLY A 8 -0.25 13.32 -8.90
N ALA A 9 -0.57 14.23 -9.83
CA ALA A 9 -0.23 15.65 -9.77
C ALA A 9 -1.22 16.50 -10.59
N GLY A 10 -1.22 17.82 -10.37
CA GLY A 10 -2.03 18.77 -11.14
C GLY A 10 -3.53 18.71 -10.83
N ARG A 11 -4.36 19.03 -11.83
CA ARG A 11 -5.83 19.19 -11.70
C ARG A 11 -6.58 17.94 -11.23
N HIS A 12 -5.98 16.76 -11.42
CA HIS A 12 -6.54 15.47 -11.02
C HIS A 12 -5.70 14.77 -9.95
N ARG A 13 -4.90 15.53 -9.17
CA ARG A 13 -4.19 14.97 -8.01
C ARG A 13 -5.19 14.38 -7.01
N CYS A 14 -4.87 13.21 -6.46
CA CYS A 14 -5.72 12.57 -5.46
C CYS A 14 -5.86 13.44 -4.21
N ILE A 15 -7.10 13.76 -3.85
CA ILE A 15 -7.44 14.50 -2.62
C ILE A 15 -7.44 13.60 -1.38
N GLY A 16 -7.53 12.28 -1.57
CA GLY A 16 -7.59 11.28 -0.50
C GLY A 16 -6.24 10.93 0.13
N GLU A 17 -5.13 11.51 -0.34
CA GLU A 17 -3.77 11.17 0.14
C GLU A 17 -3.63 11.26 1.67
N GLN A 18 -4.13 12.34 2.28
CA GLN A 18 -4.02 12.52 3.73
C GLN A 18 -4.83 11.49 4.50
N PHE A 19 -6.04 11.20 4.02
CA PHE A 19 -6.91 10.20 4.63
C PHE A 19 -6.35 8.78 4.47
N ALA A 20 -5.79 8.46 3.30
CA ALA A 20 -5.11 7.19 3.06
C ALA A 20 -3.95 6.99 4.05
N TYR A 21 -3.14 8.02 4.29
CA TYR A 21 -2.08 7.94 5.29
C TYR A 21 -2.60 7.73 6.71
N VAL A 22 -3.69 8.40 7.11
CA VAL A 22 -4.31 8.16 8.42
C VAL A 22 -4.76 6.71 8.53
N GLN A 23 -5.54 6.22 7.57
CA GLN A 23 -6.05 4.85 7.58
C GLN A 23 -4.93 3.81 7.60
N ILE A 24 -3.96 3.90 6.67
CA ILE A 24 -2.86 2.94 6.56
C ILE A 24 -2.04 2.93 7.85
N LYS A 25 -1.67 4.10 8.39
CA LYS A 25 -0.89 4.17 9.63
C LYS A 25 -1.65 3.61 10.82
N THR A 26 -2.94 3.91 10.95
CA THR A 26 -3.76 3.38 12.04
C THR A 26 -3.88 1.86 11.97
N ILE A 27 -4.15 1.30 10.78
CA ILE A 27 -4.23 -0.16 10.60
C ILE A 27 -2.88 -0.81 10.92
N LEU A 28 -1.79 -0.28 10.35
CA LEU A 28 -0.44 -0.81 10.62
C LEU A 28 -0.08 -0.74 12.10
N TYR A 29 -0.39 0.35 12.79
CA TYR A 29 -0.16 0.48 14.24
C TYR A 29 -0.89 -0.62 15.03
N VAL A 30 -2.17 -0.84 14.73
CA VAL A 30 -2.96 -1.89 15.40
C VAL A 30 -2.40 -3.27 15.12
N LEU A 31 -2.00 -3.55 13.88
CA LEU A 31 -1.44 -4.84 13.48
C LEU A 31 -0.10 -5.10 14.17
N LEU A 32 0.84 -4.16 14.09
CA LEU A 32 2.18 -4.31 14.67
C LEU A 32 2.17 -4.36 16.19
N ASN A 33 1.18 -3.73 16.85
CA ASN A 33 1.07 -3.78 18.31
C ASN A 33 0.44 -5.10 18.82
N ARG A 34 -0.25 -5.85 17.97
CA ARG A 34 -1.02 -7.05 18.38
C ARG A 34 -0.45 -8.36 17.85
N PHE A 35 0.38 -8.31 16.83
CA PHE A 35 0.85 -9.50 16.13
C PHE A 35 2.33 -9.37 15.73
N ASP A 36 3.02 -10.50 15.75
CA ASP A 36 4.33 -10.65 15.12
C ASP A 36 4.15 -11.26 13.72
N PHE A 37 4.83 -10.67 12.73
CA PHE A 37 4.73 -11.08 11.33
C PHE A 37 6.01 -11.78 10.89
N SER A 38 5.86 -12.93 10.25
CA SER A 38 6.94 -13.60 9.52
C SER A 38 6.42 -14.05 8.15
N LEU A 39 7.32 -14.07 7.16
CA LEU A 39 7.00 -14.55 5.84
C LEU A 39 7.01 -16.09 5.83
N ASP A 40 6.07 -16.71 5.13
CA ASP A 40 6.12 -18.15 4.90
C ASP A 40 7.39 -18.48 4.09
N PRO A 41 8.31 -19.29 4.64
CA PRO A 41 9.57 -19.61 3.97
C PRO A 41 9.40 -20.38 2.66
N LYS A 42 8.25 -21.04 2.44
CA LYS A 42 7.97 -21.77 1.19
C LYS A 42 7.34 -20.89 0.12
N ARG A 43 6.52 -19.92 0.52
CA ARG A 43 5.75 -19.06 -0.41
C ARG A 43 6.51 -17.79 -0.80
N GLY A 44 7.26 -17.19 0.12
CA GLY A 44 7.95 -15.93 -0.14
C GLY A 44 7.00 -14.75 -0.39
N MET A 45 7.52 -13.67 -0.97
CA MET A 45 6.73 -12.49 -1.32
C MET A 45 5.85 -12.81 -2.55
N PRO A 46 4.55 -12.51 -2.53
CA PRO A 46 3.69 -12.73 -3.70
C PRO A 46 4.10 -11.83 -4.89
N GLU A 47 3.92 -12.36 -6.11
CA GLU A 47 4.08 -11.60 -7.35
C GLU A 47 2.99 -10.53 -7.51
N ARG A 48 3.17 -9.63 -8.47
CA ARG A 48 2.19 -8.56 -8.74
C ARG A 48 1.18 -8.99 -9.80
N ASN A 49 -0.10 -8.91 -9.49
CA ASN A 49 -1.19 -9.13 -10.43
C ASN A 49 -1.56 -7.83 -11.16
N TYR A 50 -1.34 -7.82 -12.48
CA TYR A 50 -1.65 -6.70 -13.40
C TYR A 50 -2.95 -6.89 -14.20
N GLN A 51 -3.75 -7.91 -13.90
CA GLN A 51 -5.00 -8.19 -14.63
C GLN A 51 -6.16 -7.27 -14.20
N SER A 52 -6.05 -6.58 -13.06
CA SER A 52 -7.08 -5.69 -12.53
C SER A 52 -6.66 -4.20 -12.54
N MET A 53 -7.60 -3.28 -12.34
CA MET A 53 -7.34 -1.82 -12.32
C MET A 53 -6.42 -1.37 -11.17
N VAL A 54 -6.33 -2.15 -10.10
CA VAL A 54 -5.42 -1.91 -8.97
C VAL A 54 -4.43 -3.06 -8.94
N VAL A 55 -3.13 -2.76 -8.95
CA VAL A 55 -2.10 -3.79 -8.84
C VAL A 55 -2.14 -4.36 -7.42
N LEU A 56 -2.51 -5.62 -7.32
CA LEU A 56 -2.62 -6.37 -6.07
C LEU A 56 -1.58 -7.49 -6.06
N PRO A 57 -1.28 -8.08 -4.88
CA PRO A 57 -0.59 -9.37 -4.83
C PRO A 57 -1.36 -10.46 -5.59
N GLU A 58 -0.65 -11.41 -6.22
CA GLU A 58 -1.22 -12.62 -6.85
C GLU A 58 -1.82 -13.61 -5.84
#